data_AF-A0AAW1CC90-F1
#
_entry.id   AF-A0AAW1CC90-F1
#
_cell.length_a   1.000
_cell.length_b   1.000
_cell.length_c   1.000
_cell.angle_alpha   90.00
_cell.angle_beta   90.00
_cell.angle_gamma   90.00
#
_symmetry.space_group_name_H-M   'P 1'
#
loop_
_entity.id
_entity.type
_entity.pdbx_description
1 polymer ?
#
loop_
_entity_poly.entity_id
_entity_poly.type
_entity_poly.pdbx_seq_one_letter_code
_entity_poly.pdbx_strand_id
1 'polypeptide(L)'
;MAEVVQQSMARIRVAAARWESKARLMTEAASVMMSSNIKDSLELQVAELEMLLSMFPNKREVILQDENIFQNIQRYLNNTTENLPPKIEYSVAVTINETKAIVDLQVELPHSYPYVTPQLFARSDALDRQQQLQLNKDLTSYIASLEPGELCICAAIRWLQDSSTFQVQNSEVCERTTRKEIAKAHFKRMWIYSHHIY
;
A
#
# COMPACT_ATOMS: atom_id res chain seq x y z
N MET A 1 -55.53 -0.20 40.86
CA MET A 1 -55.26 0.29 39.49
C MET A 1 -53.91 1.01 39.38
N ALA A 2 -53.57 1.94 40.29
CA ALA A 2 -52.29 2.68 40.25
C ALA A 2 -51.03 1.80 40.42
N GLU A 3 -51.04 0.82 41.34
CA GLU A 3 -49.90 -0.08 41.57
C GLU A 3 -49.55 -0.95 40.37
N VAL A 4 -50.55 -1.45 39.63
CA VAL A 4 -50.33 -2.30 38.44
C VAL A 4 -49.67 -1.51 37.31
N VAL A 5 -50.02 -0.22 37.18
CA VAL A 5 -49.39 0.69 36.21
C VAL A 5 -47.96 1.02 36.63
N GLN A 6 -47.71 1.30 37.92
CA GLN A 6 -46.36 1.53 38.44
C GLN A 6 -45.45 0.31 38.26
N GLN A 7 -45.96 -0.89 38.52
CA GLN A 7 -45.18 -2.12 38.39
C GLN A 7 -44.89 -2.46 36.92
N SER A 8 -45.82 -2.15 36.01
CA SER A 8 -45.59 -2.28 34.56
C SER A 8 -44.53 -1.29 34.06
N MET A 9 -44.59 -0.03 34.51
CA MET A 9 -43.57 0.98 34.18
C MET A 9 -42.19 0.63 34.72
N ALA A 10 -42.11 0.07 35.93
CA ALA A 10 -40.84 -0.39 36.51
C ALA A 10 -40.19 -1.51 35.67
N ARG A 11 -40.99 -2.47 35.19
CA ARG A 11 -40.51 -3.57 34.34
C ARG A 11 -39.99 -3.08 32.99
N ILE A 12 -40.66 -2.09 32.38
CA ILE A 12 -40.22 -1.48 31.12
C ILE A 12 -38.89 -0.74 31.31
N ARG A 13 -38.73 0.03 32.40
CA ARG A 13 -37.48 0.76 32.68
C ARG A 13 -36.30 -0.18 32.90
N VAL A 14 -36.51 -1.30 33.61
CA VAL A 14 -35.46 -2.32 33.81
C VAL A 14 -35.10 -3.01 32.49
N ALA A 15 -36.09 -3.31 31.64
CA ALA A 15 -35.84 -3.90 30.33
C ALA A 15 -35.06 -2.96 29.40
N ALA A 16 -35.39 -1.66 29.40
CA ALA A 16 -34.69 -0.63 28.62
C ALA A 16 -33.22 -0.48 29.07
N ALA A 17 -32.97 -0.34 30.38
CA ALA A 17 -31.60 -0.24 30.91
C ALA A 17 -30.76 -1.49 30.60
N ARG A 18 -31.39 -2.69 30.61
CA ARG A 18 -30.73 -3.94 30.23
C ARG A 18 -30.37 -3.98 28.74
N TRP A 19 -31.23 -3.42 27.88
CA TRP A 19 -30.97 -3.30 26.44
C TRP A 19 -29.81 -2.34 26.15
N GLU A 20 -29.78 -1.17 26.79
CA GLU A 20 -28.71 -0.18 26.62
C GLU A 20 -27.35 -0.70 27.10
N SER A 21 -27.30 -1.36 28.26
CA SER A 21 -26.07 -1.98 28.75
C SER A 21 -25.58 -3.10 27.82
N LYS A 22 -26.49 -3.93 27.29
CA LYS A 22 -26.13 -4.98 26.33
C LYS A 22 -25.60 -4.38 25.02
N ALA A 23 -26.22 -3.32 24.51
CA ALA A 23 -25.76 -2.62 23.31
C ALA A 23 -24.35 -2.04 23.50
N ARG A 24 -24.08 -1.39 24.64
CA ARG A 24 -22.76 -0.84 24.96
C ARG A 24 -21.68 -1.93 25.02
N LEU A 25 -21.96 -3.06 25.68
CA LEU A 25 -21.04 -4.20 25.74
C LEU A 25 -20.75 -4.79 24.34
N MET A 26 -21.76 -4.83 23.46
CA MET A 26 -21.58 -5.30 22.08
C MET A 26 -20.73 -4.33 21.25
N THR A 27 -20.89 -3.02 21.42
CA THR A 27 -20.05 -2.01 20.76
C THR A 27 -18.60 -2.06 21.26
N GLU A 28 -18.40 -2.20 22.57
CA GLU A 28 -17.08 -2.34 23.19
C GLU A 28 -16.36 -3.59 22.67
N ALA A 29 -17.05 -4.74 22.67
CA ALA A 29 -16.51 -6.00 22.18
C ALA A 29 -16.15 -5.94 20.68
N ALA A 30 -16.97 -5.28 19.87
CA ALA A 30 -16.67 -5.07 18.45
C ALA A 30 -15.44 -4.17 18.25
N SER A 31 -15.29 -3.11 19.03
CA SER A 31 -14.11 -2.23 19.02
C SER A 31 -12.84 -3.01 19.40
N VAL A 32 -12.92 -3.83 20.46
CA VAL A 32 -11.80 -4.66 20.90
C VAL A 32 -11.42 -5.69 19.83
N MET A 33 -12.39 -6.42 19.26
CA MET A 33 -12.14 -7.38 18.19
C MET A 33 -11.51 -6.75 16.94
N MET A 34 -11.97 -5.54 16.55
CA MET A 34 -11.40 -4.80 15.43
C MET A 34 -9.95 -4.40 15.73
N SER A 35 -9.65 -3.98 16.97
CA SER A 35 -8.31 -3.59 17.40
C SER A 35 -7.35 -4.79 17.48
N SER A 36 -7.80 -5.96 17.93
CA SER A 36 -6.99 -7.18 17.96
C SER A 36 -6.59 -7.60 16.55
N ASN A 37 -7.54 -7.59 15.61
CA ASN A 37 -7.28 -7.97 14.21
C ASN A 37 -6.28 -7.03 13.53
N ILE A 38 -6.33 -5.73 13.85
CA ILE A 38 -5.36 -4.75 13.33
C ILE A 38 -3.96 -4.99 13.91
N LYS A 39 -3.83 -5.36 15.19
CA LYS A 39 -2.53 -5.66 15.78
C LYS A 39 -1.89 -6.89 15.15
N ASP A 40 -2.65 -7.96 14.99
CA ASP A 40 -2.19 -9.17 14.31
C ASP A 40 -1.75 -8.85 12.87
N SER A 41 -2.52 -8.01 12.17
CA SER A 41 -2.19 -7.51 10.83
C SER A 41 -0.87 -6.72 10.81
N LEU A 42 -0.65 -5.83 11.78
CA LEU A 42 0.57 -5.03 11.88
C LEU A 42 1.79 -5.89 12.21
N GLU A 43 1.65 -6.92 13.05
CA GLU A 43 2.74 -7.87 13.33
C GLU A 43 3.16 -8.62 12.06
N LEU A 44 2.19 -9.09 11.27
CA LEU A 44 2.46 -9.72 9.98
C LEU A 44 3.12 -8.77 8.98
N GLN A 45 2.69 -7.51 8.92
CA GLN A 45 3.30 -6.48 8.08
C GLN A 45 4.77 -6.22 8.44
N VAL A 46 5.06 -6.10 9.74
CA VAL A 46 6.42 -5.89 10.23
C VAL A 46 7.29 -7.11 9.90
N ALA A 47 6.79 -8.33 10.14
CA ALA A 47 7.53 -9.55 9.84
C ALA A 47 7.85 -9.69 8.34
N GLU A 48 6.92 -9.36 7.45
CA GLU A 48 7.17 -9.35 6.00
C GLU A 48 8.23 -8.33 5.61
N LEU A 49 8.15 -7.11 6.18
CA LEU A 49 9.11 -6.05 5.88
C LEU A 49 10.51 -6.39 6.40
N GLU A 50 10.64 -6.95 7.60
CA GLU A 50 11.93 -7.41 8.14
C GLU A 50 12.55 -8.51 7.26
N MET A 51 11.71 -9.43 6.78
CA MET A 51 12.13 -10.47 5.84
C MET A 51 12.59 -9.87 4.50
N LEU A 52 11.89 -8.87 3.96
CA LEU A 52 12.32 -8.13 2.78
C LEU A 52 13.66 -7.43 2.99
N LEU A 53 13.84 -6.74 4.11
CA LEU A 53 15.13 -6.11 4.46
C LEU A 53 16.27 -7.13 4.56
N SER A 54 15.97 -8.37 4.95
CA SER A 54 16.94 -9.46 4.97
C SER A 54 17.25 -10.01 3.56
N MET A 55 16.24 -10.10 2.69
CA MET A 55 16.41 -10.53 1.29
C MET A 55 17.16 -9.50 0.42
N PHE A 56 17.01 -8.22 0.75
CA PHE A 56 17.59 -7.08 0.03
C PHE A 56 18.57 -6.32 0.94
N PRO A 57 19.78 -6.87 1.19
CA PRO A 57 20.71 -6.34 2.19
C PRO A 57 21.31 -4.98 1.78
N ASN A 58 21.18 -4.56 0.52
CA ASN A 58 21.75 -3.31 0.06
C ASN A 58 20.85 -2.14 0.47
N LYS A 59 21.44 -1.12 1.12
CA LYS A 59 20.73 0.07 1.64
C LYS A 59 19.97 0.92 0.61
N ARG A 60 20.10 0.62 -0.69
CA ARG A 60 19.41 1.32 -1.78
C ARG A 60 18.33 0.47 -2.46
N GLU A 61 18.18 -0.78 -2.05
CA GLU A 61 17.19 -1.69 -2.63
C GLU A 61 15.83 -1.53 -1.96
N VAL A 62 15.78 -1.30 -0.65
CA VAL A 62 14.54 -1.02 0.08
C VAL A 62 14.68 0.31 0.81
N ILE A 63 13.81 1.26 0.49
CA ILE A 63 13.81 2.61 1.06
C ILE A 63 12.48 2.82 1.78
N LEU A 64 12.53 2.98 3.10
CA LEU A 64 11.37 3.33 3.91
C LEU A 64 11.05 4.82 3.74
N GLN A 65 9.77 5.17 3.65
CA GLN A 65 9.37 6.57 3.62
C GLN A 65 9.51 7.26 4.99
N ASP A 66 9.24 6.54 6.08
CA ASP A 66 9.43 6.99 7.46
C ASP A 66 10.32 6.01 8.22
N GLU A 67 11.48 6.48 8.70
CA GLU A 67 12.43 5.68 9.49
C GLU A 67 11.88 5.32 10.89
N ASN A 68 10.88 6.06 11.38
CA ASN A 68 10.28 5.84 12.70
C ASN A 68 9.10 4.86 12.68
N ILE A 69 8.75 4.32 11.51
CA ILE A 69 7.57 3.46 11.33
C ILE A 69 7.56 2.27 12.30
N PHE A 70 8.71 1.60 12.47
CA PHE A 70 8.85 0.47 13.40
C PHE A 70 8.60 0.90 14.85
N GLN A 71 9.14 2.05 15.27
CA GLN A 71 8.95 2.55 16.64
C GLN A 71 7.48 2.90 16.90
N ASN A 72 6.81 3.51 15.92
CA ASN A 72 5.40 3.88 16.01
C ASN A 72 4.50 2.64 16.12
N ILE A 73 4.75 1.62 15.29
CA ILE A 73 4.02 0.35 15.34
C ILE A 73 4.28 -0.37 16.68
N GLN A 74 5.53 -0.45 17.12
CA GLN A 74 5.88 -1.08 18.39
C GLN A 74 5.19 -0.39 19.59
N ARG A 75 5.11 0.95 19.61
CA ARG A 75 4.35 1.67 20.65
C ARG A 75 2.87 1.32 20.65
N TYR A 76 2.26 1.16 19.48
CA TYR A 76 0.86 0.76 19.34
C TYR A 76 0.63 -0.70 19.77
N LEU A 77 1.48 -1.63 19.35
CA LEU A 77 1.41 -3.04 19.74
C LEU A 77 1.56 -3.21 21.26
N ASN A 78 2.46 -2.46 21.88
CA ASN A 78 2.70 -2.45 23.33
C ASN A 78 1.63 -1.70 24.14
N ASN A 79 0.54 -1.22 23.53
CA ASN A 79 -0.52 -0.42 24.17
C ASN A 79 0.01 0.88 24.83
N THR A 80 1.16 1.39 24.38
CA THR A 80 1.73 2.65 24.89
C THR A 80 1.01 3.85 24.29
N THR A 81 0.33 3.67 23.16
CA THR A 81 -0.42 4.72 22.47
C THR A 81 -1.70 4.12 21.89
N GLU A 82 -2.83 4.80 22.11
CA GLU A 82 -4.14 4.40 21.56
C GLU A 82 -4.34 4.83 20.10
N ASN A 83 -3.53 5.79 19.64
CA ASN A 83 -3.57 6.26 18.25
C ASN A 83 -2.97 5.23 17.30
N LEU A 84 -3.68 5.01 16.20
CA LEU A 84 -3.24 4.16 15.10
C LEU A 84 -1.93 4.70 14.50
N PRO A 85 -0.92 3.85 14.25
CA PRO A 85 0.32 4.29 13.61
C PRO A 85 0.05 4.75 12.17
N PRO A 86 0.99 5.49 11.55
CA PRO A 86 0.95 5.71 10.10
C PRO A 86 1.07 4.38 9.35
N LYS A 87 0.57 4.36 8.11
CA LYS A 87 0.69 3.18 7.24
C LYS A 87 2.16 2.90 6.91
N ILE A 88 2.48 1.64 6.68
CA ILE A 88 3.81 1.26 6.20
C ILE A 88 3.89 1.58 4.72
N GLU A 89 4.83 2.45 4.37
CA GLU A 89 5.11 2.84 2.99
C GLU A 89 6.61 2.76 2.70
N TYR A 90 6.96 2.12 1.58
CA TYR A 90 8.34 1.95 1.16
C TYR A 90 8.44 1.73 -0.35
N SER A 91 9.65 1.85 -0.89
CA SER A 91 9.95 1.51 -2.27
C SER A 91 11.00 0.42 -2.36
N VAL A 92 10.80 -0.54 -3.26
CA VAL A 92 11.74 -1.61 -3.56
C VAL A 92 12.26 -1.45 -4.98
N ALA A 93 13.58 -1.34 -5.16
CA ALA A 93 14.23 -1.32 -6.46
C ALA A 93 14.37 -2.76 -6.98
N VAL A 94 13.49 -3.15 -7.90
CA VAL A 94 13.45 -4.49 -8.49
C VAL A 94 14.22 -4.49 -9.82
N THR A 95 15.23 -5.36 -9.92
CA THR A 95 15.95 -5.56 -11.18
C THR A 95 15.24 -6.63 -12.01
N ILE A 96 14.94 -6.32 -13.27
CA ILE A 96 14.30 -7.25 -14.21
C ILE A 96 15.35 -8.18 -14.81
N ASN A 97 15.10 -9.49 -14.76
CA ASN A 97 16.09 -10.52 -15.10
C ASN A 97 16.62 -10.41 -16.54
N GLU A 98 15.74 -10.11 -17.49
CA GLU A 98 16.07 -10.16 -18.92
C GLU A 98 16.74 -8.88 -19.45
N THR A 99 16.28 -7.72 -18.99
CA THR A 99 16.70 -6.41 -19.51
C THR A 99 17.67 -5.67 -18.58
N LYS A 100 17.85 -6.16 -17.35
CA LYS A 100 18.57 -5.47 -16.26
C LYS A 100 18.03 -4.05 -15.97
N ALA A 101 16.82 -3.75 -16.45
CA ALA A 101 16.14 -2.52 -16.11
C ALA A 101 15.78 -2.52 -14.62
N ILE A 102 15.86 -1.36 -13.99
CA ILE A 102 15.44 -1.17 -12.60
C ILE A 102 14.02 -0.60 -12.60
N VAL A 103 13.17 -1.23 -11.79
CA VAL A 103 11.78 -0.84 -11.57
C VAL A 103 11.62 -0.54 -10.09
N ASP A 104 11.24 0.69 -9.77
CA ASP A 104 10.89 1.08 -8.42
C ASP A 104 9.44 0.65 -8.16
N LEU A 105 9.28 -0.35 -7.29
CA LEU A 105 7.98 -0.78 -6.78
C LEU A 105 7.68 0.01 -5.50
N GLN A 106 6.72 0.92 -5.59
CA GLN A 106 6.15 1.60 -4.44
C GLN A 106 5.09 0.71 -3.79
N VAL A 107 5.19 0.55 -2.48
CA VAL A 107 4.32 -0.28 -1.66
C VAL A 107 3.68 0.57 -0.58
N GLU A 108 2.35 0.55 -0.50
CA GLU A 108 1.58 1.10 0.62
C GLU A 108 0.72 -0.01 1.23
N LEU A 109 0.96 -0.31 2.52
CA LEU A 109 0.25 -1.34 3.26
C LEU A 109 -0.89 -0.71 4.08
N PRO A 110 -2.17 -1.04 3.81
CA PRO A 110 -3.26 -0.67 4.70
C PRO A 110 -3.14 -1.42 6.04
N HIS A 111 -3.66 -0.87 7.13
CA HIS A 111 -3.61 -1.52 8.46
C HIS A 111 -4.31 -2.88 8.54
N SER A 112 -5.15 -3.20 7.54
CA SER A 112 -5.83 -4.48 7.42
C SER A 112 -5.13 -5.49 6.49
N TYR A 113 -3.97 -5.14 5.93
CA TYR A 113 -3.14 -6.10 5.18
C TYR A 113 -2.56 -7.16 6.14
N PRO A 114 -2.55 -8.46 5.79
CA PRO A 114 -2.78 -9.04 4.46
C PRO A 114 -4.23 -9.38 4.09
N TYR A 115 -5.21 -9.10 4.97
CA TYR A 115 -6.63 -9.39 4.67
C TYR A 115 -7.23 -8.45 3.61
N VAL A 116 -6.65 -7.27 3.45
CA VAL A 116 -6.95 -6.32 2.37
C VAL A 116 -5.72 -6.18 1.49
N THR A 117 -5.93 -6.16 0.17
CA THR A 117 -4.84 -6.05 -0.81
C THR A 117 -4.03 -4.76 -0.62
N PRO A 118 -2.70 -4.83 -0.74
CA PRO A 118 -1.85 -3.65 -0.68
C PRO A 118 -2.03 -2.79 -1.92
N GLN A 119 -1.66 -1.51 -1.82
CA GLN A 119 -1.56 -0.65 -3.00
C GLN A 119 -0.12 -0.71 -3.52
N LEU A 120 0.02 -1.20 -4.75
CA LEU A 120 1.31 -1.35 -5.43
C LEU A 120 1.36 -0.46 -6.65
N PHE A 121 2.50 0.21 -6.84
CA PHE A 121 2.74 1.01 -8.03
C PHE A 121 4.17 0.82 -8.54
N ALA A 122 4.31 0.26 -9.73
CA ALA A 122 5.59 0.08 -10.40
C ALA A 122 5.91 1.26 -11.31
N ARG A 123 7.14 1.79 -11.20
CA ARG A 123 7.66 2.87 -12.02
C ARG A 123 9.06 2.53 -12.52
N SER A 124 9.35 2.87 -13.77
CA SER A 124 10.70 2.76 -14.32
C SER A 124 10.92 3.86 -15.35
N ASP A 125 12.12 4.41 -15.40
CA ASP A 125 12.51 5.39 -16.42
C ASP A 125 12.62 4.77 -17.82
N ALA A 126 12.70 3.43 -17.92
CA ALA A 126 12.77 2.70 -19.17
C ALA A 126 11.40 2.43 -19.81
N LEU A 127 10.29 2.68 -19.10
CA LEU A 127 8.94 2.39 -19.57
C LEU A 127 8.27 3.65 -20.13
N ASP A 128 7.61 3.52 -21.28
CA ASP A 128 6.68 4.55 -21.73
C ASP A 128 5.40 4.55 -20.87
N ARG A 129 4.66 5.66 -20.89
CA ARG A 129 3.40 5.84 -20.17
C ARG A 129 2.40 4.72 -20.44
N GLN A 130 2.27 4.25 -21.68
CA GLN A 130 1.35 3.14 -22.01
C GLN A 130 1.80 1.82 -21.36
N GLN A 131 3.11 1.53 -21.40
CA GLN A 131 3.67 0.31 -20.83
C GLN A 131 3.58 0.34 -19.30
N GLN A 132 3.87 1.46 -18.66
CA GLN A 132 3.72 1.62 -17.21
C GLN A 132 2.25 1.43 -16.78
N LEU A 133 1.30 1.98 -17.55
CA LEU A 133 -0.11 1.81 -17.25
C LEU A 133 -0.57 0.36 -17.40
N GLN A 134 -0.10 -0.35 -18.43
CA GLN A 134 -0.38 -1.77 -18.62
C GLN A 134 0.25 -2.62 -17.51
N LEU A 135 1.52 -2.38 -17.17
CA LEU A 135 2.22 -3.07 -16.09
C LEU A 135 1.50 -2.92 -14.75
N ASN A 136 1.07 -1.71 -14.39
CA ASN A 136 0.36 -1.48 -13.14
C ASN A 136 -1.02 -2.13 -13.12
N LYS A 137 -1.72 -2.19 -14.26
CA LYS A 137 -2.99 -2.93 -14.36
C LYS A 137 -2.78 -4.42 -14.14
N ASP A 138 -1.80 -4.99 -14.84
CA ASP A 138 -1.49 -6.42 -14.77
C ASP A 138 -1.00 -6.81 -13.36
N LEU A 139 -0.17 -5.97 -12.73
CA LEU A 139 0.26 -6.12 -11.35
C LEU A 139 -0.94 -6.12 -10.40
N THR A 140 -1.85 -5.14 -10.54
CA THR A 140 -3.05 -5.06 -9.70
C THR A 140 -3.93 -6.30 -9.88
N SER A 141 -4.10 -6.77 -11.11
CA SER A 141 -4.86 -8.00 -11.41
C SER A 141 -4.19 -9.25 -10.84
N TYR A 142 -2.86 -9.34 -10.88
CA TYR A 142 -2.10 -10.44 -10.30
C TYR A 142 -2.30 -10.49 -8.78
N ILE A 143 -2.13 -9.38 -8.07
CA ILE A 143 -2.33 -9.32 -6.62
C ILE A 143 -3.76 -9.65 -6.23
N ALA A 144 -4.74 -9.18 -6.99
CA ALA A 144 -6.15 -9.52 -6.77
C ALA A 144 -6.48 -11.00 -7.00
N SER A 145 -5.62 -11.74 -7.73
CA SER A 145 -5.78 -13.18 -7.95
C SER A 145 -5.20 -14.05 -6.83
N LEU A 146 -4.38 -13.48 -5.95
CA LEU A 146 -3.79 -14.18 -4.81
C LEU A 146 -4.81 -14.38 -3.69
N GLU A 147 -4.57 -15.38 -2.85
CA GLU A 147 -5.47 -15.66 -1.73
C GLU A 147 -5.40 -14.53 -0.68
N PRO A 148 -6.55 -13.97 -0.26
CA PRO A 148 -6.58 -12.93 0.76
C PRO A 148 -6.12 -13.50 2.11
N GLY A 149 -5.36 -12.71 2.86
CA GLY A 149 -4.79 -13.12 4.15
C GLY A 149 -3.37 -13.69 4.07
N GLU A 150 -2.83 -13.89 2.86
CA GLU A 150 -1.42 -14.24 2.67
C GLU A 150 -0.54 -13.02 2.37
N LEU A 151 0.72 -13.10 2.81
CA LEU A 151 1.75 -12.11 2.52
C LEU A 151 2.14 -12.19 1.04
N CYS A 152 1.92 -11.12 0.30
CA CYS A 152 1.99 -11.12 -1.16
C CYS A 152 3.08 -10.21 -1.76
N ILE A 153 3.84 -9.45 -0.96
CA ILE A 153 4.84 -8.51 -1.52
C ILE A 153 5.98 -9.26 -2.19
N CYS A 154 6.46 -10.35 -1.60
CA CYS A 154 7.46 -11.20 -2.23
C CYS A 154 6.97 -11.84 -3.53
N ALA A 155 5.67 -12.16 -3.61
CA ALA A 155 5.06 -12.65 -4.85
C ALA A 155 5.01 -11.55 -5.91
N ALA A 156 4.63 -10.33 -5.53
CA ALA A 156 4.63 -9.16 -6.40
C ALA A 156 6.02 -8.87 -6.99
N ILE A 157 7.07 -8.93 -6.16
CA ILE A 157 8.45 -8.71 -6.59
C ILE A 157 8.88 -9.78 -7.60
N ARG A 158 8.60 -11.06 -7.32
CA ARG A 158 8.92 -12.14 -8.26
C ARG A 158 8.18 -11.99 -9.58
N TRP A 159 6.89 -11.68 -9.52
CA TRP A 159 6.09 -11.44 -10.71
C TRP A 159 6.64 -10.28 -11.55
N LEU A 160 7.12 -9.21 -10.92
CA LEU A 160 7.81 -8.12 -11.62
C LEU A 160 9.12 -8.59 -12.25
N GLN A 161 9.95 -9.36 -11.53
CA GLN A 161 11.21 -9.89 -12.04
C GLN A 161 11.03 -10.77 -13.29
N ASP A 162 9.93 -11.51 -13.33
CA ASP A 162 9.54 -12.40 -14.43
C ASP A 162 8.67 -11.71 -15.50
N SER A 163 8.37 -10.41 -15.34
CA SER A 163 7.51 -9.68 -16.25
C SER A 163 8.18 -9.47 -17.61
N SER A 164 7.62 -10.11 -18.64
CA SER A 164 8.03 -9.95 -20.05
C SER A 164 7.61 -8.61 -20.67
N THR A 165 6.92 -7.73 -19.92
CA THR A 165 6.48 -6.42 -20.40
C THR A 165 7.65 -5.53 -20.88
N PHE A 166 8.86 -5.79 -20.39
CA PHE A 166 10.10 -5.15 -20.84
C PHE A 166 10.63 -5.66 -22.18
N GLN A 167 10.17 -6.82 -22.68
CA GLN A 167 10.66 -7.40 -23.94
C GLN A 167 10.19 -6.63 -25.19
N VAL A 168 9.12 -5.86 -25.10
CA VAL A 168 8.38 -5.36 -26.28
C VAL A 168 9.06 -4.17 -26.99
N GLN A 169 10.25 -3.72 -26.59
CA GLN A 169 10.98 -2.66 -27.32
C GLN A 169 12.24 -3.12 -28.08
N ASN A 170 12.54 -4.43 -28.15
CA ASN A 170 13.72 -4.89 -28.90
C ASN A 170 13.42 -5.79 -30.10
N SER A 171 12.15 -5.92 -30.49
CA SER A 171 11.72 -6.70 -31.66
C SER A 171 11.03 -5.86 -32.73
N GLU A 172 11.60 -4.72 -33.08
CA GLU A 172 11.45 -4.14 -34.43
C GLU A 172 12.81 -3.69 -34.95
N VAL A 173 13.62 -4.65 -35.40
CA VAL A 173 14.50 -4.42 -36.54
C VAL A 173 13.59 -4.19 -37.75
N CYS A 174 13.10 -2.96 -37.90
CA CYS A 174 12.49 -2.50 -39.12
C CYS A 174 13.63 -2.12 -40.09
N GLU A 175 13.99 -3.06 -40.97
CA GLU A 175 14.63 -2.73 -42.23
C GLU A 175 13.70 -1.84 -43.05
N ARG A 176 13.98 -0.53 -43.02
CA ARG A 176 13.66 0.58 -43.97
C ARG A 176 13.60 1.85 -43.11
N THR A 177 14.35 2.92 -43.30
CA THR A 177 14.99 3.50 -44.48
C THR A 177 15.85 4.67 -43.98
N THR A 178 17.06 4.82 -44.53
CA THR A 178 17.83 6.07 -44.67
C THR A 178 17.80 7.12 -43.53
N ARG A 179 18.92 7.18 -42.80
CA ARG A 179 19.69 8.38 -42.42
C ARG A 179 18.91 9.72 -42.50
N LYS A 180 18.46 10.25 -41.37
CA LYS A 180 18.37 11.70 -41.15
C LYS A 180 18.88 12.05 -39.76
N GLU A 181 19.90 12.90 -39.76
CA GLU A 181 20.55 13.51 -38.62
C GLU A 181 19.51 14.33 -37.83
N ILE A 182 19.16 13.89 -36.62
CA ILE A 182 18.29 14.67 -35.73
C ILE A 182 19.19 15.68 -35.02
N ALA A 183 19.13 16.92 -35.49
CA ALA A 183 19.80 18.07 -34.91
C ALA A 183 19.48 18.18 -33.41
N LYS A 184 20.52 18.40 -32.59
CA LYS A 184 20.41 18.67 -31.15
C LYS A 184 19.57 19.93 -30.91
N ALA A 185 18.29 19.77 -30.62
CA ALA A 185 17.43 20.87 -30.17
C ALA A 185 17.80 21.24 -28.73
N HIS A 186 18.54 22.33 -28.55
CA HIS A 186 18.80 22.93 -27.24
C HIS A 186 17.52 23.61 -26.75
N PHE A 187 16.82 23.00 -25.80
CA PHE A 187 15.73 23.65 -25.09
C PHE A 187 16.30 24.68 -24.10
N LYS A 188 15.98 25.97 -24.29
CA LYS A 188 16.25 27.02 -23.31
C LYS A 188 14.93 27.42 -22.65
N ARG A 189 14.90 27.37 -21.32
CA ARG A 189 13.79 27.88 -20.49
C ARG A 189 13.87 29.40 -20.47
N MET A 190 12.91 30.07 -21.09
CA MET A 190 12.74 31.52 -21.06
C MET A 190 11.87 31.91 -19.86
N TRP A 191 12.36 32.80 -19.00
CA TRP A 191 11.58 33.38 -17.92
C TRP A 191 10.99 34.70 -18.42
N ILE A 192 9.66 34.79 -18.45
CA ILE A 192 8.97 36.03 -18.79
C ILE A 192 8.89 36.86 -17.51
N TYR A 193 9.69 37.92 -17.42
CA TYR A 193 9.58 38.91 -16.36
C TYR A 193 8.48 39.91 -16.73
N SER A 194 7.32 39.79 -16.07
CA SER A 194 6.23 40.75 -16.22
C SER A 194 6.43 41.88 -15.20
N HIS A 195 6.62 43.11 -15.69
CA HIS A 195 6.51 44.30 -14.86
C HIS A 195 5.03 44.55 -14.57
N HIS A 196 4.68 44.68 -13.30
CA HIS A 196 3.40 45.26 -12.89
C HIS A 196 3.43 46.75 -13.27
N ILE A 197 2.46 47.16 -14.09
CA ILE A 197 2.24 48.54 -14.51
C ILE A 197 1.78 49.32 -13.29
N TYR A 198 2.48 50.40 -12.92
CA TYR A 198 2.02 51.44 -12.00
C TYR A 198 2.06 52.78 -12.72
#